data_AF-A0A5P9GP20-F1
#
_entry.id   AF-A0A5P9GP20-F1
#
_cell.length_a   1.000
_cell.length_b   1.000
_cell.length_c   1.000
_cell.angle_alpha   90.00
_cell.angle_beta   90.00
_cell.angle_gamma   90.00
#
_symmetry.space_group_name_H-M   'P 1'
#
loop_
_entity.id
_entity.type
_entity.pdbx_description
1 polymer ?
#
loop_
_entity_poly.entity_id
_entity_poly.type
_entity_poly.pdbx_seq_one_letter_code
_entity_poly.pdbx_strand_id
1 'polypeptide(L)'
;MILSALLLSLQAAPEPVPEIVVLGNLRSVQVVVGQDPEGRWHCSMNKSTGRPKLDDRFCRAVTKCVRKGASDREAVESCIRKTRSGLVRKFEREMKKN
;
A
#
# COMPACT_ATOMS: atom_id res chain seq x y z
N MET A 1 38.13 -0.01 45.85
CA MET A 1 36.71 0.31 45.63
C MET A 1 36.46 0.27 44.13
N ILE A 2 35.71 -0.71 43.65
CA ILE A 2 35.42 -0.86 42.21
C ILE A 2 33.90 -1.03 42.11
N LEU A 3 33.19 0.06 41.83
CA LEU A 3 31.76 0.02 41.51
C LEU A 3 31.63 0.14 39.99
N SER A 4 31.43 -1.00 39.35
CA SER A 4 31.02 -1.12 37.96
C SER A 4 29.58 -0.60 37.81
N ALA A 5 29.41 0.54 37.17
CA ALA A 5 28.09 0.98 36.73
C ALA A 5 27.83 0.44 35.32
N LEU A 6 26.99 -0.59 35.25
CA LEU A 6 26.47 -1.17 34.01
C LEU A 6 25.67 -0.14 33.21
N LEU A 7 25.87 -0.18 31.89
CA LEU A 7 25.13 0.55 30.87
C LEU A 7 23.63 0.25 30.93
N LEU A 8 22.80 1.30 31.02
CA LEU A 8 21.40 1.25 30.61
C LEU A 8 21.29 1.75 29.16
N SER A 9 21.29 0.81 28.21
CA SER A 9 20.87 1.08 26.84
C SER A 9 19.36 1.30 26.82
N LEU A 10 18.96 2.56 26.72
CA LEU A 10 17.58 2.99 26.49
C LEU A 10 17.18 2.58 25.06
N GLN A 11 16.61 1.38 24.90
CA GLN A 11 15.98 0.98 23.65
C GLN A 11 14.66 1.74 23.53
N ALA A 12 14.63 2.75 22.66
CA ALA A 12 13.41 3.37 22.20
C ALA A 12 12.54 2.29 21.53
N ALA A 13 11.39 1.98 22.14
CA ALA A 13 10.39 1.13 21.53
C ALA A 13 9.84 1.85 20.28
N PRO A 14 9.72 1.18 19.12
CA PRO A 14 9.10 1.78 17.96
C PRO A 14 7.64 2.11 18.27
N GLU A 15 7.24 3.35 18.03
CA GLU A 15 5.84 3.78 18.20
C GLU A 15 4.90 2.98 17.29
N PRO A 16 3.66 2.71 17.74
CA PRO A 16 2.68 2.00 16.94
C PRO A 16 2.28 2.85 15.73
N VAL A 17 2.82 2.50 14.57
CA VAL A 17 2.38 3.03 13.28
C VAL A 17 0.89 2.68 13.13
N PRO A 18 0.00 3.64 12.80
CA PRO A 18 -1.41 3.34 12.62
C PRO A 18 -1.59 2.27 11.54
N GLU A 19 -1.99 1.08 11.97
CA GLU A 19 -2.23 -0.08 11.12
C GLU A 19 -3.58 0.08 10.41
N ILE A 20 -3.56 0.74 9.26
CA ILE A 20 -4.74 0.84 8.40
C ILE A 20 -4.75 -0.39 7.48
N VAL A 21 -5.47 -1.43 7.90
CA VAL A 21 -5.65 -2.69 7.16
C VAL A 21 -6.66 -2.49 6.02
N VAL A 22 -6.19 -2.54 4.76
CA VAL A 22 -7.06 -2.52 3.58
C VAL A 22 -6.82 -3.79 2.74
N LEU A 23 -7.75 -4.74 2.73
CA LEU A 23 -7.56 -5.98 1.95
C LEU A 23 -7.99 -5.85 0.47
N GLY A 24 -7.09 -5.52 -0.44
CA GLY A 24 -7.30 -5.81 -1.87
C GLY A 24 -6.86 -7.23 -2.20
N ASN A 25 -7.73 -8.10 -2.75
CA ASN A 25 -7.38 -9.50 -3.03
C ASN A 25 -6.85 -9.71 -4.47
N LEU A 26 -5.58 -10.12 -4.59
CA LEU A 26 -5.06 -10.80 -5.79
C LEU A 26 -4.36 -12.09 -5.33
N ARG A 27 -5.02 -13.26 -5.42
CA ARG A 27 -4.45 -14.55 -4.97
C ARG A 27 -3.91 -14.53 -3.51
N SER A 28 -4.69 -13.93 -2.61
CA SER A 28 -4.38 -13.79 -1.17
C SER A 28 -3.21 -12.86 -0.83
N VAL A 29 -2.75 -12.05 -1.79
CA VAL A 29 -1.86 -10.91 -1.54
C VAL A 29 -2.68 -9.79 -0.92
N GLN A 30 -2.21 -9.22 0.19
CA GLN A 30 -2.77 -8.07 0.88
C GLN A 30 -1.76 -6.91 0.80
N VAL A 31 -2.29 -5.70 0.66
CA VAL A 31 -1.51 -4.47 0.54
C VAL A 31 -1.89 -3.55 1.68
N VAL A 32 -0.90 -3.06 2.42
CA VAL A 32 -1.10 -2.02 3.42
C VAL A 32 -0.52 -0.72 2.85
N VAL A 33 -1.31 0.36 2.93
CA VAL A 33 -0.87 1.69 2.53
C VAL A 33 -0.99 2.62 3.72
N GLY A 34 0.12 3.27 4.07
CA GLY A 34 0.20 4.27 5.12
C GLY A 34 0.75 5.58 4.58
N GLN A 35 0.59 6.65 5.35
CA GLN A 35 1.25 7.93 5.12
C GLN A 35 2.11 8.23 6.35
N ASP A 36 3.38 8.61 6.13
CA ASP A 36 4.27 9.00 7.22
C ASP A 36 3.99 10.45 7.68
N PRO A 37 4.59 10.90 8.81
CA PRO A 37 4.40 12.25 9.32
C PRO A 37 4.81 13.35 8.33
N GLU A 38 5.73 13.06 7.40
CA GLU A 38 6.14 13.98 6.34
C GLU A 38 5.20 13.97 5.12
N GLY A 39 4.11 13.20 5.17
CA GLY A 39 3.11 13.12 4.11
C GLY A 39 3.49 12.21 2.95
N ARG A 40 4.56 11.41 3.05
CA ARG A 40 4.95 10.45 2.01
C ARG A 40 4.15 9.16 2.16
N TRP A 41 3.75 8.62 1.01
CA TRP A 41 2.96 7.40 0.95
C TRP A 41 3.86 6.17 0.91
N HIS A 42 3.58 5.23 1.80
CA HIS A 42 4.25 3.94 1.89
C HIS A 42 3.29 2.83 1.52
N CYS A 43 3.80 1.82 0.83
CA CYS A 43 3.07 0.62 0.48
C CYS A 43 3.87 -0.61 0.89
N SER A 44 3.24 -1.52 1.62
CA SER A 44 3.82 -2.81 1.99
C SER A 44 2.86 -3.93 1.62
N MET A 45 3.40 -5.14 1.47
CA MET A 45 2.66 -6.32 1.05
C MET A 45 2.96 -7.49 1.97
N ASN A 46 1.93 -8.26 2.33
CA ASN A 46 2.12 -9.45 3.17
C ASN A 46 2.95 -10.54 2.46
N LYS A 47 2.88 -10.60 1.13
CA LYS A 47 3.68 -11.49 0.28
C LYS A 47 3.78 -10.94 -1.15
N SER A 48 4.87 -11.26 -1.84
CA SER A 48 5.05 -10.95 -3.26
C SER A 48 4.22 -11.88 -4.15
N THR A 49 3.82 -11.42 -5.33
CA THR A 49 3.26 -12.30 -6.39
C THR A 49 4.34 -13.10 -7.13
N GLY A 50 5.63 -12.89 -6.82
CA GLY A 50 6.75 -13.39 -7.61
C GLY A 50 6.97 -12.62 -8.91
N ARG A 51 6.22 -11.53 -9.14
CA ARG A 51 6.31 -10.68 -10.34
C ARG A 51 6.47 -9.21 -9.91
N PRO A 52 7.71 -8.68 -9.83
CA PRO A 52 7.95 -7.34 -9.28
C PRO A 52 7.17 -6.21 -9.96
N LYS A 53 7.03 -6.27 -11.30
CA LYS A 53 6.22 -5.29 -12.06
C LYS A 53 4.74 -5.35 -11.73
N LEU A 54 4.22 -6.52 -11.34
CA LEU A 54 2.83 -6.67 -10.93
C LEU A 54 2.61 -6.12 -9.52
N ASP A 55 3.54 -6.42 -8.61
CA ASP A 55 3.53 -5.94 -7.23
C ASP A 55 3.58 -4.40 -7.19
N ASP A 56 4.51 -3.76 -7.92
CA ASP A 56 4.60 -2.29 -8.03
C ASP A 56 3.31 -1.67 -8.57
N ARG A 57 2.76 -2.22 -9.66
CA ARG A 57 1.50 -1.73 -10.22
C ARG A 57 0.34 -1.86 -9.24
N PHE A 58 0.31 -2.94 -8.47
CA PHE A 58 -0.73 -3.17 -7.49
C PHE A 58 -0.63 -2.16 -6.34
N CYS A 59 0.57 -1.99 -5.76
CA CYS A 59 0.84 -0.96 -4.76
C CYS A 59 0.40 0.42 -5.23
N ARG A 60 0.86 0.86 -6.42
CA ARG A 60 0.48 2.18 -6.98
C ARG A 60 -1.02 2.34 -7.16
N ALA A 61 -1.73 1.29 -7.59
CA ALA A 61 -3.17 1.34 -7.78
C ALA A 61 -3.91 1.52 -6.45
N VAL A 62 -3.53 0.76 -5.43
CA VAL A 62 -4.10 0.87 -4.07
C VAL A 62 -3.79 2.24 -3.48
N THR A 63 -2.53 2.68 -3.49
CA THR A 63 -2.14 4.01 -2.99
C THR A 63 -2.89 5.14 -3.70
N LYS A 64 -3.09 5.05 -5.01
CA LYS A 64 -3.88 6.04 -5.75
C LYS A 64 -5.34 6.09 -5.30
N CYS A 65 -5.93 4.95 -4.95
CA CYS A 65 -7.30 4.89 -4.44
C CYS A 65 -7.41 5.47 -3.03
N VAL A 66 -6.46 5.15 -2.14
CA VAL A 66 -6.40 5.73 -0.78
C VAL A 66 -6.23 7.26 -0.85
N ARG A 67 -5.32 7.74 -1.71
CA ARG A 67 -5.13 9.17 -1.99
C ARG A 67 -6.39 9.90 -2.48
N LYS A 68 -7.36 9.18 -3.04
CA LYS A 68 -8.65 9.72 -3.50
C LYS A 68 -9.73 9.66 -2.43
N GLY A 69 -9.41 9.22 -1.21
CA GLY A 69 -10.35 9.12 -0.08
C GLY A 69 -10.98 7.74 0.12
N ALA A 70 -10.49 6.69 -0.56
CA ALA A 70 -10.94 5.33 -0.23
C ALA A 70 -10.31 4.88 1.10
N SER A 71 -11.12 4.75 2.15
CA SER A 71 -10.67 4.49 3.53
C SER A 71 -10.86 3.05 4.01
N ASP A 72 -11.68 2.27 3.30
CA ASP A 72 -11.93 0.87 3.63
C ASP A 72 -11.72 -0.05 2.42
N ARG A 73 -11.79 -1.36 2.68
CA ARG A 73 -11.61 -2.39 1.68
C ARG A 73 -12.56 -2.26 0.50
N GLU A 74 -13.84 -2.07 0.75
CA GLU A 74 -14.86 -2.04 -0.29
C GLU A 74 -14.69 -0.81 -1.19
N ALA A 75 -14.39 0.34 -0.58
CA ALA A 75 -14.08 1.58 -1.28
C ALA A 75 -12.85 1.43 -2.18
N VAL A 76 -11.80 0.78 -1.69
CA VAL A 76 -10.57 0.52 -2.47
C VAL A 76 -10.83 -0.46 -3.61
N GLU A 77 -11.53 -1.57 -3.36
CA GLU A 77 -11.91 -2.53 -4.40
C GLU A 77 -12.76 -1.87 -5.50
N SER A 78 -13.74 -1.05 -5.11
CA SER A 78 -14.59 -0.28 -6.03
C SER A 78 -13.76 0.70 -6.87
N CYS A 79 -12.84 1.43 -6.24
CA CYS A 79 -11.94 2.35 -6.93
C CYS A 79 -11.02 1.63 -7.94
N ILE A 80 -10.47 0.46 -7.59
CA ILE A 80 -9.64 -0.34 -8.49
C ILE A 80 -10.46 -0.84 -9.68
N ARG A 81 -11.69 -1.34 -9.45
CA ARG A 81 -12.60 -1.79 -10.51
C ARG A 81 -12.92 -0.66 -11.50
N LYS A 82 -13.25 0.54 -10.99
CA LYS A 82 -13.48 1.73 -11.82
C LYS A 82 -12.24 2.08 -12.63
N THR A 83 -11.06 2.07 -12.01
CA THR A 83 -9.78 2.36 -12.69
C THR A 83 -9.52 1.36 -13.83
N ARG A 84 -9.73 0.06 -13.61
CA ARG A 84 -9.60 -0.98 -14.63
C ARG A 84 -10.56 -0.75 -15.80
N SER A 85 -11.84 -0.51 -15.51
CA SER A 85 -12.84 -0.27 -16.55
C SER A 85 -12.52 0.96 -17.41
N GLY A 86 -12.00 2.02 -16.80
CA GLY A 86 -11.56 3.22 -17.51
C GLY A 86 -10.36 2.95 -18.43
N LEU A 87 -9.41 2.12 -17.98
CA LEU A 87 -8.25 1.71 -18.78
C LEU A 87 -8.68 0.91 -20.02
N VAL A 88 -9.57 -0.07 -19.85
CA VAL A 88 -10.11 -0.88 -20.96
C VAL A 88 -10.82 0.01 -21.97
N ARG A 89 -11.72 0.88 -21.51
CA ARG A 89 -12.43 1.83 -22.38
C ARG A 89 -11.48 2.78 -23.11
N LYS A 90 -10.38 3.19 -22.48
CA LYS A 90 -9.36 4.03 -23.12
C LYS A 90 -8.66 3.26 -24.23
N PHE A 91 -8.23 2.03 -23.96
CA PHE A 91 -7.60 1.16 -24.95
C PHE A 91 -8.52 0.89 -26.15
N GLU A 92 -9.78 0.54 -25.91
CA GLU A 92 -10.77 0.34 -26.98
C GLU A 92 -10.95 1.58 -27.87
N ARG A 93 -10.94 2.78 -27.29
CA ARG A 93 -11.02 4.04 -28.05
C ARG A 93 -9.76 4.31 -28.87
N GLU A 94 -8.59 3.96 -28.37
CA GLU A 94 -7.33 4.11 -29.11
C GLU A 94 -7.28 3.12 -30.28
N MET A 95 -7.73 1.88 -30.08
CA MET A 95 -7.82 0.87 -31.13
C MET A 95 -8.81 1.22 -32.25
N LYS A 96 -9.93 1.91 -31.94
CA LYS A 96 -10.91 2.36 -32.96
C LYS A 96 -10.46 3.56 -33.80
N LYS A 97 -9.36 4.21 -33.41
CA LYS A 97 -8.81 5.38 -34.11
C LYS A 97 -7.67 5.04 -35.08
N ASN A 98 -7.19 3.79 -35.04
CA ASN A 98 -6.26 3.21 -36.00
C ASN A 98 -7.02 2.32 -36.99
#